data_AF-A0A6N7SNI0-F1
#
_entry.id   AF-A0A6N7SNI0-F1
#
_cell.length_a   1.000
_cell.length_b   1.000
_cell.length_c   1.000
_cell.angle_alpha   90.00
_cell.angle_beta   90.00
_cell.angle_gamma   90.00
#
_symmetry.space_group_name_H-M   'P 1'
#
loop_
_entity.id
_entity.type
_entity.pdbx_description
1 polymer ?
#
loop_
_entity_poly.entity_id
_entity_poly.type
_entity_poly.pdbx_seq_one_letter_code
_entity_poly.pdbx_strand_id
1 'polypeptide(L)'
;MATKFNPILDPRGYQERKMIQLAPRVSLEELKSGKILFYNNTKLGFCNYYTVFDRIKEHFTELGITNFVEYTETVRGKDAEALKKYAEMLAEEKPTAAIVAFGDMGTSSSTTVLSIALEELGIPTVYMTAPPGTGITEGVGVYRAGHLCLCSVDIYQASTVEEVAAQVDLKWDYIIESLTSNGEKLEELAHIDFKMDKVPPRADGLLPVTEELDIEEEKLCEPGAYLEEINDFFNAEHISDGLPIIPPTKARYEKMMEYCPFEEDLVLCSPSGPSGKTVTVKDVAVAAIMAGCKPTAMPILVAVFKALNSPLYNLNQSVTTSHPGGNMVIVSGPIAQEIGISGKQGCQGPGYPANATIGRAVNLVIMNIFRSVPGVCDLDCIASQAEFTYCFAEEPELAQWNMINEDRYDSDTTTVYVLKAEPIHDIIDFLSLNGHDLLDTITHCCTTLGSNNAYMPGPLVVCLTPDHGMMLKKSGYTKEMIQEHIHQYVYHEVPMVRNRGLVPVRPKEWENRHPLPVTRSPKDVEVVVIGGRGGHSGVILPWALHSEGCVEPVAMPDGTIAKSIEDFKK
;
A
#
# COMPACT_ATOMS: atom_id res chain seq x y z
N MET A 1 3.58 -46.15 -12.21
CA MET A 1 4.24 -45.15 -11.35
C MET A 1 3.11 -44.29 -10.81
N ALA A 2 3.08 -43.96 -9.51
CA ALA A 2 2.08 -43.01 -9.03
C ALA A 2 2.26 -41.69 -9.79
N THR A 3 1.25 -41.28 -10.56
CA THR A 3 1.22 -39.97 -11.20
C THR A 3 1.28 -38.93 -10.09
N LYS A 4 2.28 -38.03 -10.12
CA LYS A 4 2.41 -36.94 -9.16
C LYS A 4 2.44 -35.63 -9.91
N PHE A 5 1.68 -34.65 -9.44
CA PHE A 5 1.77 -33.29 -9.95
C PHE A 5 3.11 -32.66 -9.61
N ASN A 6 3.56 -31.73 -10.46
CA ASN A 6 4.71 -30.91 -10.14
C ASN A 6 4.39 -30.02 -8.93
N PRO A 7 5.33 -29.83 -8.00
CA PRO A 7 5.11 -29.00 -6.84
C PRO A 7 4.90 -27.53 -7.25
N ILE A 8 4.14 -26.82 -6.43
CA ILE A 8 3.80 -25.41 -6.61
C ILE A 8 4.60 -24.58 -5.60
N LEU A 9 5.21 -23.50 -6.06
CA LEU A 9 5.92 -22.54 -5.21
C LEU A 9 4.91 -21.76 -4.35
N ASP A 10 5.21 -21.60 -3.06
CA ASP A 10 4.40 -20.74 -2.17
C ASP A 10 4.67 -19.26 -2.50
N PRO A 11 3.66 -18.48 -2.92
CA PRO A 11 3.86 -17.08 -3.28
C PRO A 11 4.13 -16.18 -2.08
N ARG A 12 3.92 -16.65 -0.85
CA ARG A 12 4.36 -15.97 0.37
C ARG A 12 5.88 -16.07 0.55
N GLY A 13 6.55 -16.97 -0.20
CA GLY A 13 7.97 -17.26 -0.06
C GLY A 13 8.34 -17.76 1.33
N TYR A 14 9.59 -17.54 1.75
CA TYR A 14 9.98 -17.77 3.14
C TYR A 14 9.40 -16.67 4.04
N GLN A 15 8.72 -17.04 5.11
CA GLN A 15 8.14 -16.10 6.08
C GLN A 15 8.63 -16.48 7.48
N GLU A 16 9.66 -15.77 7.95
CA GLU A 16 10.14 -15.93 9.31
C GLU A 16 9.04 -15.50 10.31
N ARG A 17 8.76 -16.35 11.29
CA ARG A 17 7.86 -16.05 12.40
C ARG A 17 8.70 -15.68 13.61
N LYS A 18 9.11 -14.42 13.69
CA LYS A 18 9.89 -13.93 14.82
C LYS A 18 9.05 -14.03 16.09
N MET A 19 9.61 -14.65 17.12
CA MET A 19 9.05 -14.66 18.47
C MET A 19 9.94 -13.79 19.36
N ILE A 20 9.49 -12.60 19.75
CA ILE A 20 10.26 -11.75 20.66
C ILE A 20 10.15 -12.27 22.09
N GLN A 21 11.15 -11.97 22.91
CA GLN A 21 11.00 -12.07 24.36
C GLN A 21 10.31 -10.80 24.86
N LEU A 22 9.12 -10.92 25.45
CA LEU A 22 8.45 -9.78 26.09
C LEU A 22 9.22 -9.34 27.33
N ALA A 23 9.19 -8.04 27.61
CA ALA A 23 9.76 -7.45 28.80
C ALA A 23 9.11 -8.04 30.07
N PRO A 24 9.89 -8.35 31.12
CA PRO A 24 9.33 -8.80 32.39
C PRO A 24 8.36 -7.77 32.95
N ARG A 25 7.14 -8.19 33.28
CA ARG A 25 6.13 -7.31 33.87
C ARG A 25 6.49 -6.95 35.31
N VAL A 26 6.12 -5.75 35.72
CA VAL A 26 6.54 -5.13 36.98
C VAL A 26 5.46 -5.30 38.05
N SER A 27 5.83 -5.24 39.32
CA SER A 27 4.83 -5.23 40.40
C SER A 27 4.05 -3.91 40.44
N LEU A 28 2.88 -3.94 41.08
CA LEU A 28 2.09 -2.73 41.31
C LEU A 28 2.85 -1.67 42.13
N GLU A 29 3.73 -2.08 43.05
CA GLU A 29 4.55 -1.17 43.83
C GLU A 29 5.66 -0.50 43.00
N GLU A 30 6.23 -1.23 42.04
CA GLU A 30 7.15 -0.67 41.06
C GLU A 30 6.45 0.33 40.14
N LEU A 31 5.20 0.08 39.73
CA LEU A 31 4.41 1.09 39.00
C LEU A 31 4.17 2.36 39.82
N LYS A 32 3.84 2.24 41.12
CA LYS A 32 3.58 3.39 42.01
C LYS A 32 4.81 4.27 42.22
N SER A 33 5.98 3.64 42.35
CA SER A 33 7.26 4.32 42.62
C SER A 33 7.99 4.73 41.33
N GLY A 34 7.65 4.09 40.22
CA GLY A 34 8.24 4.26 38.91
C GLY A 34 7.64 5.39 38.10
N LYS A 35 7.98 5.41 36.81
CA LYS A 35 7.46 6.36 35.81
C LYS A 35 6.70 5.59 34.75
N ILE A 36 5.49 6.02 34.40
CA ILE A 36 4.75 5.44 33.27
C ILE A 36 4.89 6.37 32.06
N LEU A 37 5.39 5.81 30.96
CA LEU A 37 5.44 6.48 29.67
C LEU A 37 4.08 6.39 28.98
N PHE A 38 3.53 7.52 28.57
CA PHE A 38 2.39 7.61 27.65
C PHE A 38 2.89 8.13 26.31
N TYR A 39 2.79 7.30 25.26
CA TYR A 39 3.18 7.72 23.92
C TYR A 39 1.95 7.86 23.02
N ASN A 40 1.65 9.09 22.60
CA ASN A 40 0.60 9.43 21.66
C ASN A 40 1.20 9.67 20.27
N ASN A 41 0.87 8.83 19.29
CA ASN A 41 1.34 8.94 17.92
C ASN A 41 0.65 10.05 17.10
N THR A 42 0.12 11.09 17.77
CA THR A 42 -0.80 12.16 17.33
C THR A 42 -2.25 11.75 17.11
N LYS A 43 -2.57 10.45 17.06
CA LYS A 43 -3.90 9.97 16.70
C LYS A 43 -4.96 10.20 17.79
N LEU A 44 -4.56 10.35 19.05
CA LEU A 44 -5.49 10.68 20.12
C LEU A 44 -6.02 12.12 20.05
N GLY A 45 -5.35 13.01 19.30
CA GLY A 45 -5.82 14.39 19.08
C GLY A 45 -7.05 14.50 18.18
N PHE A 46 -7.60 13.37 17.71
CA PHE A 46 -8.76 13.31 16.84
C PHE A 46 -10.01 12.93 17.62
N CYS A 47 -11.12 13.59 17.31
CA CYS A 47 -12.42 13.32 17.93
C CYS A 47 -12.32 13.36 19.47
N ASN A 48 -12.92 12.40 20.17
CA ASN A 48 -12.83 12.26 21.63
C ASN A 48 -11.78 11.21 22.06
N TYR A 49 -10.81 10.87 21.21
CA TYR A 49 -9.93 9.72 21.47
C TYR A 49 -8.93 9.97 22.61
N TYR A 50 -8.58 11.22 22.93
CA TYR A 50 -7.73 11.55 24.07
C TYR A 50 -8.28 11.03 25.40
N THR A 51 -9.61 10.85 25.49
CA THR A 51 -10.28 10.22 26.63
C THR A 51 -9.72 8.83 26.94
N VAL A 52 -9.12 8.12 25.98
CA VAL A 52 -8.40 6.86 26.23
C VAL A 52 -7.27 7.06 27.26
N PHE A 53 -6.42 8.06 27.07
CA PHE A 53 -5.33 8.36 27.99
C PHE A 53 -5.84 8.97 29.30
N ASP A 54 -6.82 9.88 29.22
CA ASP A 54 -7.38 10.51 30.41
C ASP A 54 -7.96 9.45 31.36
N ARG A 55 -8.78 8.54 30.82
CA ARG A 55 -9.44 7.49 31.61
C ARG A 55 -8.45 6.47 32.18
N ILE A 56 -7.41 6.09 31.43
CA ILE A 56 -6.34 5.21 31.95
C ILE A 56 -5.59 5.89 33.11
N LYS A 57 -5.29 7.19 33.00
CA LYS A 57 -4.60 7.95 34.07
C LYS A 57 -5.47 8.13 35.31
N GLU A 58 -6.78 8.29 35.15
CA GLU A 58 -7.74 8.30 36.28
C GLU A 58 -7.64 7.00 37.08
N HIS A 59 -7.78 5.84 36.42
CA HIS A 59 -7.66 4.54 37.09
C HIS A 59 -6.29 4.30 37.74
N PHE A 60 -5.20 4.69 37.07
CA PHE A 60 -3.87 4.63 37.67
C PHE A 60 -3.77 5.49 38.93
N THR A 61 -4.35 6.70 38.90
CA THR A 61 -4.35 7.61 40.04
C THR A 61 -5.15 7.03 41.21
N GLU A 62 -6.27 6.36 40.95
CA GLU A 62 -7.05 5.63 41.97
C GLU A 62 -6.24 4.52 42.65
N LEU A 63 -5.31 3.89 41.91
CA LEU A 63 -4.34 2.93 42.45
C LEU A 63 -3.09 3.58 43.10
N GLY A 64 -3.01 4.91 43.13
CA GLY A 64 -1.87 5.65 43.69
C GLY A 64 -0.67 5.80 42.75
N ILE A 65 -0.83 5.49 41.47
CA ILE A 65 0.21 5.66 40.44
C ILE A 65 0.00 7.02 39.77
N THR A 66 0.96 7.93 39.91
CA THR A 66 0.78 9.35 39.52
C THR A 66 1.94 9.97 38.74
N ASN A 67 3.05 9.24 38.57
CA ASN A 67 4.24 9.74 37.88
C ASN A 67 4.18 9.39 36.38
N PHE A 68 3.55 10.27 35.61
CA PHE A 68 3.37 10.11 34.17
C PHE A 68 4.32 11.01 33.39
N VAL A 69 4.90 10.46 32.31
CA VAL A 69 5.61 11.25 31.30
C VAL A 69 4.98 10.97 29.95
N GLU A 70 4.67 12.02 29.20
CA GLU A 70 3.93 11.91 27.94
C GLU A 70 4.68 12.53 26.77
N TYR A 71 4.70 11.79 25.65
CA TYR A 71 5.25 12.24 24.37
C TYR A 71 4.16 12.21 23.30
N THR A 72 4.10 13.27 22.48
CA THR A 72 3.22 13.33 21.31
C THR A 72 4.06 13.56 20.06
N GLU A 73 4.15 12.56 19.18
CA GLU A 73 4.95 12.61 17.94
C GLU A 73 4.40 11.63 16.91
N THR A 74 4.40 11.99 15.62
CA THR A 74 3.85 11.11 14.58
C THR A 74 4.77 9.93 14.28
N VAL A 75 4.21 8.76 14.03
CA VAL A 75 4.96 7.62 13.47
C VAL A 75 5.06 7.65 11.95
N ARG A 76 4.29 8.53 11.30
CA ARG A 76 4.20 8.58 9.84
C ARG A 76 5.52 9.04 9.23
N GLY A 77 5.86 8.46 8.07
CA GLY A 77 7.11 8.75 7.35
C GLY A 77 8.38 8.17 8.00
N LYS A 78 8.26 7.35 9.06
CA LYS A 78 9.39 6.65 9.68
C LYS A 78 9.40 5.19 9.24
N ASP A 79 10.57 4.70 8.85
CA ASP A 79 10.83 3.27 8.64
C ASP A 79 11.06 2.56 9.98
N ALA A 80 11.26 1.23 9.95
CA ALA A 80 11.43 0.43 11.16
C ALA A 80 12.67 0.85 11.99
N GLU A 81 13.76 1.25 11.33
CA GLU A 81 14.99 1.66 12.01
C GLU A 81 14.84 3.03 12.68
N ALA A 82 14.19 3.98 12.01
CA ALA A 82 13.85 5.28 12.59
C ALA A 82 12.90 5.13 13.79
N LEU A 83 11.94 4.20 13.72
CA LEU A 83 11.04 3.88 14.85
C LEU A 83 11.79 3.26 16.02
N LYS A 84 12.75 2.37 15.75
CA LYS A 84 13.61 1.79 16.78
C LYS A 84 14.45 2.85 17.49
N LYS A 85 15.13 3.74 16.75
CA LYS A 85 15.88 4.87 17.33
C LYS A 85 14.99 5.80 18.15
N TYR A 86 13.74 5.98 17.71
CA TYR A 86 12.78 6.75 18.48
C TYR A 86 12.38 6.04 19.78
N ALA A 87 12.18 4.71 19.76
CA ALA A 87 11.97 3.93 20.97
C ALA A 87 13.17 3.98 21.94
N GLU A 88 14.40 3.96 21.43
CA GLU A 88 15.63 4.13 22.22
C GLU A 88 15.65 5.50 22.93
N MET A 89 15.26 6.57 22.23
CA MET A 89 15.13 7.91 22.82
C MET A 89 14.03 7.97 23.89
N LEU A 90 12.88 7.31 23.68
CA LEU A 90 11.85 7.19 24.70
C LEU A 90 12.34 6.39 25.93
N ALA A 91 13.20 5.40 25.73
CA ALA A 91 13.76 4.58 26.80
C ALA A 91 14.73 5.35 27.71
N GLU A 92 15.30 6.49 27.27
CA GLU A 92 16.16 7.34 28.11
C GLU A 92 15.42 7.91 29.33
N GLU A 93 14.09 8.03 29.26
CA GLU A 93 13.24 8.40 30.39
C GLU A 93 13.22 7.37 31.51
N LYS A 94 13.72 6.16 31.24
CA LYS A 94 13.71 4.98 32.12
C LYS A 94 12.31 4.68 32.68
N PRO A 95 11.29 4.55 31.80
CA PRO A 95 9.95 4.21 32.26
C PRO A 95 9.92 2.77 32.79
N THR A 96 9.09 2.57 33.81
CA THR A 96 8.81 1.26 34.41
C THR A 96 7.79 0.48 33.58
N ALA A 97 6.96 1.19 32.82
CA ALA A 97 5.99 0.66 31.87
C ALA A 97 5.61 1.73 30.84
N ALA A 98 5.06 1.30 29.70
CA ALA A 98 4.57 2.17 28.64
C ALA A 98 3.12 1.85 28.24
N ILE A 99 2.32 2.89 28.08
CA ILE A 99 1.04 2.88 27.37
C ILE A 99 1.26 3.57 26.03
N VAL A 100 1.11 2.82 24.94
CA VAL A 100 1.28 3.32 23.58
C VAL A 100 -0.08 3.48 22.93
N ALA A 101 -0.31 4.59 22.24
CA ALA A 101 -1.50 4.82 21.45
C ALA A 101 -1.15 5.60 20.16
N PHE A 102 -1.90 5.45 19.07
CA PHE A 102 -3.07 4.62 18.89
C PHE A 102 -3.01 3.82 17.59
N GLY A 103 -3.37 2.53 17.64
CA GLY A 103 -3.54 1.69 16.46
C GLY A 103 -4.85 1.97 15.76
N ASP A 104 -4.82 2.90 14.82
CA ASP A 104 -5.93 3.28 13.94
C ASP A 104 -5.37 3.66 12.54
N MET A 105 -6.24 4.00 11.60
CA MET A 105 -5.92 4.33 10.21
C MET A 105 -4.72 5.28 10.10
N GLY A 106 -3.71 4.81 9.35
CA GLY A 106 -2.49 5.53 9.03
C GLY A 106 -1.43 5.53 10.14
N THR A 107 -1.62 4.81 11.25
CA THR A 107 -0.62 4.69 12.33
C THR A 107 -0.40 3.26 12.84
N SER A 108 -1.36 2.33 12.66
CA SER A 108 -1.30 0.96 13.18
C SER A 108 0.03 0.25 12.97
N SER A 109 0.49 0.10 11.72
CA SER A 109 1.69 -0.69 11.42
C SER A 109 2.95 -0.11 12.09
N SER A 110 3.23 1.17 11.85
CA SER A 110 4.41 1.84 12.40
C SER A 110 4.40 1.92 13.93
N THR A 111 3.25 2.15 14.55
CA THR A 111 3.17 2.16 16.02
C THR A 111 3.31 0.77 16.62
N THR A 112 2.84 -0.29 15.94
CA THR A 112 3.12 -1.67 16.36
C THR A 112 4.63 -1.93 16.39
N VAL A 113 5.36 -1.51 15.35
CA VAL A 113 6.82 -1.67 15.30
C VAL A 113 7.52 -0.92 16.44
N LEU A 114 7.04 0.28 16.78
CA LEU A 114 7.54 1.03 17.94
C LEU A 114 7.25 0.31 19.27
N SER A 115 6.05 -0.26 19.44
CA SER A 115 5.71 -1.06 20.62
C SER A 115 6.58 -2.31 20.75
N ILE A 116 6.87 -2.98 19.64
CA ILE A 116 7.82 -4.12 19.60
C ILE A 116 9.21 -3.66 20.06
N ALA A 117 9.70 -2.52 19.56
CA ALA A 117 11.01 -2.00 19.95
C ALA A 117 11.09 -1.65 21.45
N LEU A 118 10.01 -1.12 22.05
CA LEU A 118 9.96 -0.87 23.49
C LEU A 118 10.03 -2.16 24.33
N GLU A 119 9.32 -3.21 23.92
CA GLU A 119 9.40 -4.53 24.56
C GLU A 119 10.82 -5.12 24.46
N GLU A 120 11.47 -5.03 23.31
CA GLU A 120 12.86 -5.48 23.12
C GLU A 120 13.88 -4.69 23.96
N LEU A 121 13.58 -3.43 24.27
CA LEU A 121 14.35 -2.59 25.18
C LEU A 121 14.07 -2.88 26.67
N GLY A 122 13.21 -3.86 26.95
CA GLY A 122 12.88 -4.29 28.31
C GLY A 122 11.83 -3.40 29.00
N ILE A 123 11.03 -2.65 28.24
CA ILE A 123 9.96 -1.80 28.76
C ILE A 123 8.61 -2.50 28.55
N PRO A 124 7.94 -2.94 29.64
CA PRO A 124 6.60 -3.50 29.56
C PRO A 124 5.63 -2.56 28.88
N THR A 125 5.07 -2.95 27.73
CA THR A 125 4.25 -2.10 26.89
C THR A 125 2.85 -2.68 26.69
N VAL A 126 1.82 -1.84 26.85
CA VAL A 126 0.46 -2.11 26.36
C VAL A 126 0.17 -1.18 25.19
N TYR A 127 -0.22 -1.76 24.07
CA TYR A 127 -0.56 -0.99 22.87
C TYR A 127 -2.07 -0.88 22.69
N MET A 128 -2.60 0.33 22.84
CA MET A 128 -4.00 0.66 22.64
C MET A 128 -4.34 0.78 21.14
N THR A 129 -5.42 0.14 20.70
CA THR A 129 -5.88 0.11 19.30
C THR A 129 -7.40 0.30 19.21
N ALA A 130 -7.91 0.61 18.01
CA ALA A 130 -9.33 0.56 17.69
C ALA A 130 -9.57 0.11 16.25
N PRO A 131 -10.79 -0.38 15.93
CA PRO A 131 -11.19 -0.60 14.56
C PRO A 131 -11.12 0.68 13.70
N PRO A 132 -10.76 0.55 12.41
CA PRO A 132 -10.38 -0.70 11.75
C PRO A 132 -8.88 -1.04 11.93
N GLY A 133 -8.09 -0.16 12.54
CA GLY A 133 -6.64 -0.32 12.67
C GLY A 133 -6.17 -1.53 13.50
N THR A 134 -7.02 -2.11 14.34
CA THR A 134 -6.70 -3.33 15.12
C THR A 134 -6.22 -4.49 14.24
N GLY A 135 -6.85 -4.75 13.09
CA GLY A 135 -6.49 -5.90 12.23
C GLY A 135 -5.06 -5.80 11.66
N ILE A 136 -4.62 -4.60 11.27
CA ILE A 136 -3.22 -4.37 10.89
C ILE A 136 -2.30 -4.66 12.08
N THR A 137 -2.63 -4.12 13.25
CA THR A 137 -1.79 -4.25 14.44
C THR A 137 -1.60 -5.71 14.84
N GLU A 138 -2.68 -6.51 14.79
CA GLU A 138 -2.62 -7.96 15.02
C GLU A 138 -1.70 -8.64 14.01
N GLY A 139 -1.85 -8.36 12.71
CA GLY A 139 -1.01 -8.94 11.68
C GLY A 139 0.47 -8.57 11.85
N VAL A 140 0.77 -7.30 12.08
CA VAL A 140 2.16 -6.84 12.32
C VAL A 140 2.73 -7.48 13.58
N GLY A 141 1.95 -7.57 14.66
CA GLY A 141 2.33 -8.26 15.90
C GLY A 141 2.65 -9.73 15.65
N VAL A 142 1.82 -10.43 14.88
CA VAL A 142 2.00 -11.86 14.57
C VAL A 142 3.15 -12.13 13.62
N TYR A 143 3.38 -11.30 12.60
CA TYR A 143 4.49 -11.49 11.67
C TYR A 143 5.84 -11.07 12.27
N ARG A 144 5.86 -10.03 13.11
CA ARG A 144 7.12 -9.40 13.55
C ARG A 144 7.46 -9.62 15.03
N ALA A 145 6.53 -10.09 15.84
CA ALA A 145 6.74 -10.34 17.26
C ALA A 145 6.20 -11.69 17.75
N GLY A 146 5.25 -12.31 17.03
CA GLY A 146 4.59 -13.56 17.39
C GLY A 146 3.50 -13.38 18.45
N HIS A 147 3.75 -12.49 19.41
CA HIS A 147 2.84 -12.12 20.49
C HIS A 147 3.09 -10.67 20.93
N LEU A 148 2.05 -9.97 21.39
CA LEU A 148 2.13 -8.60 21.89
C LEU A 148 0.87 -8.26 22.68
N CYS A 149 0.98 -7.47 23.74
CA CYS A 149 -0.17 -7.00 24.52
C CYS A 149 -0.93 -5.89 23.76
N LEU A 150 -1.90 -6.29 22.95
CA LEU A 150 -2.76 -5.42 22.14
C LEU A 150 -4.10 -5.20 22.83
N CYS A 151 -4.42 -3.97 23.22
CA CYS A 151 -5.68 -3.63 23.86
C CYS A 151 -6.60 -2.90 22.87
N SER A 152 -7.57 -3.60 22.29
CA SER A 152 -8.54 -3.00 21.36
C SER A 152 -9.77 -2.48 22.11
N VAL A 153 -10.12 -1.21 21.86
CA VAL A 153 -11.38 -0.56 22.29
C VAL A 153 -12.29 -0.35 21.09
N ASP A 154 -13.60 -0.53 21.26
CA ASP A 154 -14.58 -0.39 20.16
C ASP A 154 -15.12 1.03 20.09
N ILE A 155 -14.40 1.88 19.35
CA ILE A 155 -14.72 3.31 19.18
C ILE A 155 -14.62 3.72 17.70
N TYR A 156 -15.32 4.77 17.32
CA TYR A 156 -15.33 5.32 15.98
C TYR A 156 -15.45 6.85 16.01
N GLN A 157 -15.40 7.50 14.84
CA GLN A 157 -15.27 8.95 14.72
C GLN A 157 -16.33 9.76 15.51
N ALA A 158 -17.54 9.22 15.69
CA ALA A 158 -18.63 9.90 16.40
C ALA A 158 -18.80 9.46 17.86
N SER A 159 -17.94 8.56 18.37
CA SER A 159 -18.01 8.11 19.76
C SER A 159 -17.91 9.28 20.73
N THR A 160 -18.80 9.33 21.72
CA THR A 160 -18.78 10.37 22.76
C THR A 160 -17.67 10.12 23.77
N VAL A 161 -17.36 11.12 24.60
CA VAL A 161 -16.41 11.00 25.71
C VAL A 161 -16.80 9.84 26.63
N GLU A 162 -18.09 9.72 26.95
CA GLU A 162 -18.63 8.68 27.83
C GLU A 162 -18.51 7.28 27.21
N GLU A 163 -18.77 7.17 25.90
CA GLU A 163 -18.62 5.89 25.18
C GLU A 163 -17.15 5.46 25.12
N VAL A 164 -16.22 6.38 24.86
CA VAL A 164 -14.78 6.09 24.86
C VAL A 164 -14.32 5.67 26.27
N ALA A 165 -14.72 6.41 27.31
CA ALA A 165 -14.37 6.07 28.69
C ALA A 165 -14.91 4.70 29.10
N ALA A 166 -16.16 4.38 28.74
CA ALA A 166 -16.76 3.08 29.03
C ALA A 166 -16.00 1.92 28.36
N GLN A 167 -15.49 2.12 27.14
CA GLN A 167 -14.67 1.11 26.47
C GLN A 167 -13.33 0.89 27.18
N VAL A 168 -12.69 1.95 27.68
CA VAL A 168 -11.48 1.82 28.50
C VAL A 168 -11.78 1.06 29.80
N ASP A 169 -12.89 1.37 30.46
CA ASP A 169 -13.31 0.72 31.71
C ASP A 169 -13.50 -0.79 31.52
N LEU A 170 -14.12 -1.19 30.40
CA LEU A 170 -14.27 -2.61 30.03
C LEU A 170 -12.93 -3.33 29.83
N LYS A 171 -11.84 -2.60 29.58
CA LYS A 171 -10.51 -3.13 29.30
C LYS A 171 -9.53 -2.92 30.44
N TRP A 172 -9.96 -2.33 31.56
CA TRP A 172 -9.05 -1.95 32.63
C TRP A 172 -8.24 -3.13 33.18
N ASP A 173 -8.90 -4.26 33.47
CA ASP A 173 -8.24 -5.48 33.97
C ASP A 173 -7.16 -5.96 32.99
N TYR A 174 -7.46 -5.97 31.68
CA TYR A 174 -6.48 -6.34 30.66
C TYR A 174 -5.28 -5.37 30.63
N ILE A 175 -5.52 -4.06 30.73
CA ILE A 175 -4.47 -3.03 30.70
C ILE A 175 -3.52 -3.20 31.88
N ILE A 176 -4.07 -3.31 33.11
CA ILE A 176 -3.23 -3.42 34.32
C ILE A 176 -2.53 -4.78 34.39
N GLU A 177 -3.20 -5.87 34.05
CA GLU A 177 -2.61 -7.21 34.08
C GLU A 177 -1.51 -7.36 33.02
N SER A 178 -1.65 -6.74 31.85
CA SER A 178 -0.62 -6.76 30.81
C SER A 178 0.67 -6.05 31.23
N LEU A 179 0.62 -5.18 32.24
CA LEU A 179 1.79 -4.52 32.80
C LEU A 179 2.34 -5.20 34.05
N THR A 180 1.58 -6.12 34.67
CA THR A 180 1.89 -6.65 36.00
C THR A 180 1.96 -8.17 36.13
N SER A 181 1.42 -8.91 35.15
CA SER A 181 1.37 -10.37 35.17
C SER A 181 2.52 -10.99 34.38
N ASN A 182 3.15 -12.02 34.92
CA ASN A 182 4.23 -12.78 34.25
C ASN A 182 3.81 -14.25 34.03
N GLY A 183 4.63 -15.02 33.32
CA GLY A 183 4.41 -16.46 33.09
C GLY A 183 3.19 -16.73 32.19
N GLU A 184 2.46 -17.81 32.46
CA GLU A 184 1.30 -18.24 31.65
C GLU A 184 0.26 -17.13 31.45
N LYS A 185 0.03 -16.29 32.46
CA LYS A 185 -0.92 -15.18 32.35
C LYS A 185 -0.48 -14.13 31.33
N LEU A 186 0.84 -13.87 31.23
CA LEU A 186 1.35 -12.95 30.21
C LEU A 186 1.21 -13.56 28.80
N GLU A 187 1.47 -14.85 28.66
CA GLU A 187 1.29 -15.55 27.38
C GLU A 187 -0.16 -15.49 26.91
N GLU A 188 -1.13 -15.64 27.83
CA GLU A 188 -2.56 -15.45 27.55
C GLU A 188 -2.88 -14.01 27.10
N LEU A 189 -2.36 -13.01 27.82
CA LEU A 189 -2.63 -11.59 27.53
C LEU A 189 -1.96 -11.12 26.24
N ALA A 190 -0.79 -11.64 25.89
CA ALA A 190 -0.06 -11.29 24.68
C ALA A 190 -0.49 -12.12 23.46
N HIS A 191 -1.34 -13.12 23.65
CA HIS A 191 -1.83 -13.96 22.56
C HIS A 191 -2.62 -13.12 21.55
N ILE A 192 -2.25 -13.27 20.27
CA ILE A 192 -2.94 -12.64 19.16
C ILE A 192 -3.69 -13.74 18.39
N ASP A 193 -5.02 -13.74 18.47
CA ASP A 193 -5.87 -14.66 17.70
C ASP A 193 -6.01 -14.18 16.25
N PHE A 194 -4.90 -14.29 15.51
CA PHE A 194 -4.83 -13.83 14.14
C PHE A 194 -5.55 -14.78 13.19
N LYS A 195 -6.37 -14.20 12.31
CA LYS A 195 -7.34 -14.94 11.50
C LYS A 195 -6.71 -15.70 10.32
N MET A 196 -5.44 -15.45 10.00
CA MET A 196 -4.77 -15.93 8.78
C MET A 196 -3.41 -16.56 9.07
N ASP A 197 -2.88 -17.30 8.09
CA ASP A 197 -1.52 -17.85 8.10
C ASP A 197 -1.15 -18.52 9.45
N LYS A 198 -2.08 -19.30 10.02
CA LYS A 198 -1.88 -20.03 11.29
C LYS A 198 -0.72 -21.03 11.19
N VAL A 199 -0.46 -21.52 9.99
CA VAL A 199 0.69 -22.34 9.64
C VAL A 199 1.62 -21.50 8.77
N PRO A 200 2.91 -21.37 9.12
CA PRO A 200 3.86 -20.65 8.27
C PRO A 200 4.13 -21.43 6.97
N PRO A 201 4.53 -20.74 5.90
CA PRO A 201 5.08 -21.36 4.70
C PRO A 201 6.16 -22.40 5.02
N ARG A 202 6.17 -23.50 4.27
CA ARG A 202 7.17 -24.58 4.45
C ARG A 202 8.58 -24.07 4.14
N ALA A 203 9.58 -24.62 4.82
CA ALA A 203 10.98 -24.22 4.65
C ALA A 203 11.55 -24.50 3.25
N ASP A 204 10.96 -25.44 2.50
CA ASP A 204 11.31 -25.73 1.11
C ASP A 204 10.67 -24.76 0.10
N GLY A 205 9.77 -23.87 0.55
CA GLY A 205 9.06 -22.91 -0.27
C GLY A 205 7.98 -23.52 -1.17
N LEU A 206 7.50 -24.72 -0.86
CA LEU A 206 6.49 -25.44 -1.64
C LEU A 206 5.15 -25.50 -0.90
N LEU A 207 4.05 -25.45 -1.66
CA LEU A 207 2.71 -25.65 -1.12
C LEU A 207 2.39 -27.14 -0.94
N PRO A 208 1.64 -27.51 0.13
CA PRO A 208 1.24 -28.89 0.37
C PRO A 208 0.20 -29.41 -0.64
N VAL A 209 -0.54 -28.51 -1.30
CA VAL A 209 -1.78 -28.85 -2.03
C VAL A 209 -1.61 -30.00 -3.02
N THR A 210 -0.50 -30.07 -3.77
CA THR A 210 -0.30 -31.14 -4.76
C THR A 210 -0.05 -32.53 -4.15
N GLU A 211 0.37 -32.59 -2.89
CA GLU A 211 0.57 -33.84 -2.14
C GLU A 211 -0.75 -34.40 -1.60
N GLU A 212 -1.75 -33.54 -1.44
CA GLU A 212 -3.04 -33.83 -0.82
C GLU A 212 -4.15 -34.15 -1.85
N LEU A 213 -3.87 -33.93 -3.15
CA LEU A 213 -4.81 -34.25 -4.22
C LEU A 213 -4.97 -35.76 -4.42
N ASP A 214 -6.23 -36.22 -4.46
CA ASP A 214 -6.58 -37.58 -4.88
C ASP A 214 -6.64 -37.65 -6.41
N ILE A 215 -5.66 -38.33 -7.00
CA ILE A 215 -5.46 -38.35 -8.45
C ILE A 215 -6.27 -39.48 -9.08
N GLU A 216 -7.30 -39.09 -9.82
CA GLU A 216 -8.16 -39.94 -10.61
C GLU A 216 -7.68 -39.89 -12.07
N GLU A 217 -7.29 -41.03 -12.64
CA GLU A 217 -6.76 -41.08 -14.02
C GLU A 217 -7.74 -40.51 -15.05
N GLU A 218 -9.04 -40.64 -14.82
CA GLU A 218 -10.10 -40.11 -15.69
C GLU A 218 -10.08 -38.58 -15.76
N LYS A 219 -9.75 -37.90 -14.64
CA LYS A 219 -9.68 -36.43 -14.58
C LYS A 219 -8.45 -35.86 -15.28
N LEU A 220 -7.37 -36.64 -15.44
CA LEU A 220 -6.12 -36.17 -16.05
C LEU A 220 -6.26 -35.75 -17.52
N CYS A 221 -7.31 -36.22 -18.20
CA CYS A 221 -7.60 -35.83 -19.58
C CYS A 221 -8.39 -34.52 -19.69
N GLU A 222 -8.90 -33.97 -18.58
CA GLU A 222 -9.64 -32.71 -18.57
C GLU A 222 -8.69 -31.52 -18.78
N PRO A 223 -8.99 -30.59 -19.71
CA PRO A 223 -8.27 -29.33 -19.81
C PRO A 223 -8.28 -28.55 -18.49
N GLY A 224 -7.10 -28.42 -17.87
CA GLY A 224 -6.99 -27.74 -16.58
C GLY A 224 -7.34 -28.62 -15.37
N ALA A 225 -7.19 -29.95 -15.50
CA ALA A 225 -7.36 -30.89 -14.41
C ALA A 225 -6.82 -30.35 -13.06
N TYR A 226 -7.68 -30.39 -12.05
CA TYR A 226 -7.44 -29.95 -10.67
C TYR A 226 -7.25 -28.45 -10.44
N LEU A 227 -7.60 -27.59 -11.40
CA LEU A 227 -7.52 -26.14 -11.20
C LEU A 227 -8.49 -25.64 -10.14
N GLU A 228 -9.69 -26.22 -10.02
CA GLU A 228 -10.67 -25.83 -9.00
C GLU A 228 -10.11 -26.06 -7.59
N GLU A 229 -9.61 -27.27 -7.30
CA GLU A 229 -9.04 -27.62 -6.00
C GLU A 229 -7.82 -26.75 -5.67
N ILE A 230 -6.97 -26.46 -6.67
CA ILE A 230 -5.83 -25.56 -6.48
C ILE A 230 -6.29 -24.13 -6.19
N ASN A 231 -7.25 -23.59 -6.94
CA ASN A 231 -7.74 -22.23 -6.72
C ASN A 231 -8.47 -22.10 -5.37
N ASP A 232 -9.26 -23.11 -4.98
CA ASP A 232 -9.93 -23.16 -3.68
C ASP A 232 -8.91 -23.14 -2.53
N PHE A 233 -7.82 -23.90 -2.66
CA PHE A 233 -6.71 -23.84 -1.70
C PHE A 233 -6.10 -22.43 -1.62
N PHE A 234 -5.80 -21.80 -2.75
CA PHE A 234 -5.22 -20.45 -2.78
C PHE A 234 -6.15 -19.39 -2.18
N ASN A 235 -7.46 -19.50 -2.44
CA ASN A 235 -8.47 -18.62 -1.87
C ASN A 235 -8.59 -18.81 -0.35
N ALA A 236 -8.59 -20.05 0.14
CA ALA A 236 -8.66 -20.38 1.57
C ALA A 236 -7.43 -19.89 2.36
N GLU A 237 -6.24 -19.94 1.74
CA GLU A 237 -4.99 -19.45 2.31
C GLU A 237 -4.79 -17.93 2.10
N HIS A 238 -5.71 -17.26 1.43
CA HIS A 238 -5.63 -15.83 1.10
C HIS A 238 -4.32 -15.46 0.38
N ILE A 239 -3.95 -16.27 -0.61
CA ILE A 239 -2.78 -16.08 -1.46
C ILE A 239 -3.15 -15.86 -2.94
N SER A 240 -4.41 -15.52 -3.20
CA SER A 240 -4.96 -15.10 -4.49
C SER A 240 -5.82 -13.84 -4.29
N ASP A 241 -6.21 -13.24 -5.40
CA ASP A 241 -7.07 -12.06 -5.50
C ASP A 241 -8.52 -12.43 -5.85
N GLY A 242 -8.93 -13.69 -5.66
CA GLY A 242 -10.26 -14.18 -6.02
C GLY A 242 -10.47 -14.44 -7.52
N LEU A 243 -9.51 -14.10 -8.39
CA LEU A 243 -9.48 -14.54 -9.78
C LEU A 243 -8.68 -15.85 -9.91
N PRO A 244 -8.96 -16.72 -10.90
CA PRO A 244 -8.16 -17.90 -11.13
C PRO A 244 -6.68 -17.58 -11.34
N ILE A 245 -5.80 -18.39 -10.76
CA ILE A 245 -4.34 -18.25 -10.90
C ILE A 245 -3.77 -19.32 -11.83
N ILE A 246 -2.61 -19.03 -12.43
CA ILE A 246 -1.76 -20.07 -13.01
C ILE A 246 -0.82 -20.59 -11.91
N PRO A 247 -0.86 -21.90 -11.58
CA PRO A 247 -0.02 -22.42 -10.50
C PRO A 247 1.49 -22.22 -10.76
N PRO A 248 2.25 -21.54 -9.89
CA PRO A 248 3.67 -21.27 -10.11
C PRO A 248 4.54 -22.51 -9.87
N THR A 249 4.59 -23.42 -10.84
CA THR A 249 5.49 -24.59 -10.81
C THR A 249 6.93 -24.19 -11.14
N LYS A 250 7.92 -25.00 -10.72
CA LYS A 250 9.34 -24.78 -11.04
C LYS A 250 9.62 -24.58 -12.54
N ALA A 251 9.01 -25.39 -13.42
CA ALA A 251 9.20 -25.25 -14.86
C ALA A 251 8.65 -23.92 -15.43
N ARG A 252 7.52 -23.44 -14.91
CA ARG A 252 6.96 -22.12 -15.27
C ARG A 252 7.83 -20.99 -14.73
N TYR A 253 8.43 -21.18 -13.56
CA TYR A 253 9.39 -20.25 -12.98
C TYR A 253 10.64 -20.11 -13.85
N GLU A 254 11.29 -21.21 -14.21
CA GLU A 254 12.45 -21.21 -15.10
C GLU A 254 12.15 -20.51 -16.43
N LYS A 255 10.96 -20.77 -17.01
CA LYS A 255 10.50 -20.08 -18.22
C LYS A 255 10.27 -18.58 -18.01
N MET A 256 9.66 -18.18 -16.89
CA MET A 256 9.43 -16.76 -16.58
C MET A 256 10.76 -16.00 -16.51
N MET A 257 11.83 -16.66 -16.04
CA MET A 257 13.15 -16.07 -15.90
C MET A 257 13.93 -15.93 -17.23
N GLU A 258 13.44 -16.44 -18.37
CA GLU A 258 14.11 -16.35 -19.68
C GLU A 258 14.42 -14.91 -20.14
N TYR A 259 13.64 -13.93 -19.68
CA TYR A 259 13.83 -12.49 -19.97
C TYR A 259 14.18 -11.69 -18.70
N CYS A 260 14.81 -12.34 -17.72
CA CYS A 260 15.17 -11.70 -16.45
C CYS A 260 16.65 -11.93 -16.13
N PRO A 261 17.56 -11.02 -16.52
CA PRO A 261 19.01 -11.12 -16.28
C PRO A 261 19.40 -10.83 -14.82
N PHE A 262 18.44 -10.47 -13.96
CA PHE A 262 18.68 -10.17 -12.55
C PHE A 262 18.82 -11.46 -11.73
N GLU A 263 19.59 -11.37 -10.65
CA GLU A 263 19.68 -12.44 -9.65
C GLU A 263 18.34 -12.61 -8.91
N GLU A 264 17.98 -13.86 -8.61
CA GLU A 264 16.67 -14.20 -8.02
C GLU A 264 16.44 -13.56 -6.65
N ASP A 265 17.51 -13.40 -5.86
CA ASP A 265 17.51 -12.84 -4.50
C ASP A 265 17.74 -11.33 -4.46
N LEU A 266 17.89 -10.68 -5.61
CA LEU A 266 18.02 -9.23 -5.68
C LEU A 266 16.78 -8.57 -5.07
N VAL A 267 17.00 -7.77 -4.02
CA VAL A 267 15.96 -7.00 -3.34
C VAL A 267 15.56 -5.81 -4.20
N LEU A 268 14.28 -5.75 -4.56
CA LEU A 268 13.66 -4.67 -5.32
C LEU A 268 12.94 -3.67 -4.40
N CYS A 269 12.35 -4.15 -3.30
CA CYS A 269 11.75 -3.30 -2.26
C CYS A 269 12.27 -3.62 -0.87
N SER A 270 12.53 -2.57 -0.10
CA SER A 270 12.88 -2.61 1.31
C SER A 270 11.75 -3.23 2.17
N PRO A 271 12.06 -3.68 3.40
CA PRO A 271 11.05 -4.17 4.35
C PRO A 271 9.84 -3.22 4.48
N SER A 272 8.64 -3.73 4.24
CA SER A 272 7.42 -2.90 4.21
C SER A 272 6.17 -3.70 4.63
N GLY A 273 5.07 -2.96 4.88
CA GLY A 273 3.74 -3.51 5.12
C GLY A 273 3.64 -4.39 6.38
N PRO A 274 2.54 -5.15 6.55
CA PRO A 274 2.32 -5.97 7.74
C PRO A 274 3.46 -6.96 8.04
N SER A 275 3.86 -7.75 7.04
CA SER A 275 4.86 -8.81 7.21
C SER A 275 6.27 -8.30 7.50
N GLY A 276 6.61 -7.08 7.03
CA GLY A 276 7.98 -6.56 7.12
C GLY A 276 8.99 -7.27 6.22
N LYS A 277 8.52 -7.98 5.21
CA LYS A 277 9.40 -8.63 4.23
C LYS A 277 9.91 -7.64 3.19
N THR A 278 11.06 -7.96 2.62
CA THR A 278 11.52 -7.40 1.35
C THR A 278 10.79 -8.06 0.17
N VAL A 279 10.79 -7.39 -0.98
CA VAL A 279 10.37 -7.98 -2.27
C VAL A 279 11.62 -8.29 -3.08
N THR A 280 11.74 -9.52 -3.57
CA THR A 280 12.83 -9.97 -4.45
C THR A 280 12.37 -10.19 -5.88
N VAL A 281 13.33 -10.36 -6.80
CA VAL A 281 13.03 -10.75 -8.20
C VAL A 281 12.25 -12.07 -8.26
N LYS A 282 12.59 -13.04 -7.40
CA LYS A 282 11.87 -14.31 -7.30
C LYS A 282 10.40 -14.14 -6.93
N ASP A 283 10.11 -13.28 -5.96
CA ASP A 283 8.73 -13.02 -5.53
C ASP A 283 7.90 -12.42 -6.68
N VAL A 284 8.49 -11.48 -7.41
CA VAL A 284 7.87 -10.85 -8.58
C VAL A 284 7.63 -11.87 -9.69
N ALA A 285 8.58 -12.76 -9.97
CA ALA A 285 8.41 -13.81 -10.99
C ALA A 285 7.30 -14.81 -10.62
N VAL A 286 7.18 -15.19 -9.35
CA VAL A 286 6.10 -16.07 -8.88
C VAL A 286 4.73 -15.40 -9.08
N ALA A 287 4.58 -14.15 -8.65
CA ALA A 287 3.35 -13.39 -8.85
C ALA A 287 3.02 -13.15 -10.33
N ALA A 288 4.04 -12.92 -11.17
CA ALA A 288 3.88 -12.77 -12.62
C ALA A 288 3.29 -14.03 -13.26
N ILE A 289 3.75 -15.22 -12.83
CA ILE A 289 3.18 -16.49 -13.31
C ILE A 289 1.72 -16.58 -12.89
N MET A 290 1.43 -16.37 -11.61
CA MET A 290 0.06 -16.43 -11.08
C MET A 290 -0.89 -15.51 -11.82
N ALA A 291 -0.44 -14.30 -12.14
CA ALA A 291 -1.21 -13.30 -12.88
C ALA A 291 -1.44 -13.69 -14.35
N GLY A 292 -0.61 -14.57 -14.92
CA GLY A 292 -0.66 -14.96 -16.33
C GLY A 292 0.25 -14.16 -17.26
N CYS A 293 1.27 -13.49 -16.72
CA CYS A 293 2.25 -12.75 -17.52
C CYS A 293 3.01 -13.66 -18.49
N LYS A 294 3.50 -13.04 -19.57
CA LYS A 294 4.59 -13.62 -20.40
C LYS A 294 5.95 -13.30 -19.76
N PRO A 295 7.01 -14.09 -20.04
CA PRO A 295 8.37 -13.81 -19.56
C PRO A 295 8.86 -12.38 -19.84
N THR A 296 8.49 -11.83 -21.00
CA THR A 296 8.83 -10.47 -21.44
C THR A 296 8.26 -9.36 -20.53
N ALA A 297 7.38 -9.67 -19.58
CA ALA A 297 6.90 -8.71 -18.59
C ALA A 297 7.90 -8.47 -17.45
N MET A 298 8.87 -9.38 -17.23
CA MET A 298 9.79 -9.30 -16.09
C MET A 298 10.60 -8.00 -16.02
N PRO A 299 11.17 -7.47 -17.11
CA PRO A 299 11.90 -6.19 -17.06
C PRO A 299 11.03 -5.01 -16.61
N ILE A 300 9.76 -4.97 -17.05
CA ILE A 300 8.80 -3.94 -16.64
C ILE A 300 8.48 -4.08 -15.15
N LEU A 301 8.18 -5.30 -14.69
CA LEU A 301 7.86 -5.54 -13.28
C LEU A 301 9.04 -5.20 -12.35
N VAL A 302 10.27 -5.52 -12.75
CA VAL A 302 11.47 -5.12 -12.00
C VAL A 302 11.57 -3.58 -11.88
N ALA A 303 11.36 -2.85 -12.96
CA ALA A 303 11.35 -1.38 -12.93
C ALA A 303 10.20 -0.84 -12.05
N VAL A 304 9.02 -1.47 -12.10
CA VAL A 304 7.88 -1.09 -11.26
C VAL A 304 8.22 -1.23 -9.78
N PHE A 305 8.77 -2.37 -9.34
CA PHE A 305 9.09 -2.55 -7.91
C PHE A 305 10.24 -1.66 -7.44
N LYS A 306 11.21 -1.33 -8.32
CA LYS A 306 12.20 -0.28 -8.03
C LYS A 306 11.53 1.09 -7.84
N ALA A 307 10.60 1.46 -8.72
CA ALA A 307 9.85 2.71 -8.62
C ALA A 307 8.99 2.78 -7.34
N LEU A 308 8.30 1.68 -7.00
CA LEU A 308 7.51 1.54 -5.77
C LEU A 308 8.38 1.65 -4.50
N ASN A 309 9.65 1.24 -4.56
CA ASN A 309 10.59 1.35 -3.45
C ASN A 309 11.13 2.78 -3.24
N SER A 310 10.82 3.72 -4.14
CA SER A 310 11.14 5.12 -3.93
C SER A 310 10.52 5.62 -2.61
N PRO A 311 11.28 6.29 -1.73
CA PRO A 311 10.72 6.92 -0.53
C PRO A 311 9.58 7.90 -0.86
N LEU A 312 9.60 8.48 -2.07
CA LEU A 312 8.57 9.38 -2.56
C LEU A 312 7.23 8.68 -2.85
N TYR A 313 7.21 7.37 -3.14
CA TYR A 313 5.97 6.63 -3.35
C TYR A 313 5.20 6.42 -2.03
N ASN A 314 5.92 6.40 -0.89
CA ASN A 314 5.40 6.08 0.44
C ASN A 314 4.75 4.69 0.53
N LEU A 315 5.47 3.67 0.03
CA LEU A 315 4.97 2.29 -0.06
C LEU A 315 4.47 1.77 1.29
N ASN A 316 5.23 1.97 2.37
CA ASN A 316 4.94 1.45 3.70
C ASN A 316 3.56 1.85 4.24
N GLN A 317 3.03 3.01 3.84
CA GLN A 317 1.68 3.40 4.22
C GLN A 317 0.65 3.05 3.16
N SER A 318 1.00 3.14 1.88
CA SER A 318 0.08 2.90 0.77
C SER A 318 -0.44 1.46 0.72
N VAL A 319 0.35 0.48 1.18
CA VAL A 319 0.01 -0.96 1.09
C VAL A 319 -1.07 -1.39 2.08
N THR A 320 -1.44 -0.57 3.06
CA THR A 320 -2.52 -0.89 4.02
C THR A 320 -3.49 0.29 4.15
N THR A 321 -3.69 1.01 3.05
CA THR A 321 -4.52 2.20 3.04
C THR A 321 -6.00 1.84 3.19
N SER A 322 -6.83 2.84 3.47
CA SER A 322 -8.29 2.72 3.42
C SER A 322 -8.91 3.29 2.15
N HIS A 323 -8.06 3.77 1.24
CA HIS A 323 -8.41 4.52 0.05
C HIS A 323 -8.55 3.58 -1.15
N PRO A 324 -9.67 3.64 -1.91
CA PRO A 324 -10.01 2.67 -2.96
C PRO A 324 -9.18 2.89 -4.24
N GLY A 325 -7.86 2.77 -4.16
CA GLY A 325 -6.97 3.14 -5.24
C GLY A 325 -5.86 2.14 -5.47
N GLY A 326 -5.69 1.66 -6.69
CA GLY A 326 -4.65 0.70 -7.04
C GLY A 326 -3.26 1.31 -7.22
N ASN A 327 -2.28 0.44 -7.47
CA ASN A 327 -0.92 0.84 -7.85
C ASN A 327 -0.86 1.03 -9.37
N MET A 328 -1.16 2.23 -9.84
CA MET A 328 -1.17 2.54 -11.28
C MET A 328 0.23 2.42 -11.86
N VAL A 329 0.34 1.80 -13.04
CA VAL A 329 1.57 1.67 -13.82
C VAL A 329 1.31 2.18 -15.24
N ILE A 330 1.95 3.29 -15.60
CA ILE A 330 1.99 3.79 -16.98
C ILE A 330 3.35 3.45 -17.57
N VAL A 331 3.39 2.69 -18.66
CA VAL A 331 4.63 2.36 -19.35
C VAL A 331 4.79 3.24 -20.58
N SER A 332 5.92 3.92 -20.70
CA SER A 332 6.18 4.91 -21.74
C SER A 332 7.47 4.57 -22.47
N GLY A 333 7.43 4.41 -23.79
CA GLY A 333 8.61 4.13 -24.62
C GLY A 333 8.60 2.78 -25.37
N PRO A 334 9.68 2.47 -26.12
CA PRO A 334 9.69 1.41 -27.14
C PRO A 334 9.36 0.00 -26.65
N ILE A 335 9.86 -0.43 -25.48
CA ILE A 335 9.66 -1.79 -24.96
C ILE A 335 8.17 -2.05 -24.65
N ALA A 336 7.41 -1.01 -24.27
CA ALA A 336 5.96 -1.13 -24.09
C ALA A 336 5.28 -1.66 -25.36
N GLN A 337 5.69 -1.10 -26.51
CA GLN A 337 5.19 -1.45 -27.83
C GLN A 337 5.66 -2.85 -28.27
N GLU A 338 6.91 -3.20 -28.00
CA GLU A 338 7.48 -4.52 -28.33
C GLU A 338 6.74 -5.67 -27.64
N ILE A 339 6.36 -5.48 -26.37
CA ILE A 339 5.71 -6.55 -25.58
C ILE A 339 4.18 -6.46 -25.58
N GLY A 340 3.62 -5.44 -26.24
CA GLY A 340 2.18 -5.27 -26.43
C GLY A 340 1.42 -4.75 -25.21
N ILE A 341 2.07 -3.93 -24.36
CA ILE A 341 1.35 -3.08 -23.41
C ILE A 341 0.74 -1.95 -24.24
N SER A 342 -0.56 -1.71 -24.10
CA SER A 342 -1.25 -0.76 -24.95
C SER A 342 -1.84 0.42 -24.18
N GLY A 343 -1.78 1.59 -24.81
CA GLY A 343 -2.55 2.78 -24.51
C GLY A 343 -3.67 3.06 -25.52
N LYS A 344 -4.05 2.08 -26.36
CA LYS A 344 -5.08 2.25 -27.41
C LYS A 344 -6.49 2.17 -26.83
N GLN A 345 -7.49 2.17 -27.71
CA GLN A 345 -8.90 2.12 -27.34
C GLN A 345 -9.20 1.00 -26.33
N GLY A 346 -9.74 1.37 -25.17
CA GLY A 346 -10.04 0.45 -24.08
C GLY A 346 -8.86 0.03 -23.20
N CYS A 347 -7.71 0.73 -23.25
CA CYS A 347 -6.46 0.33 -22.58
C CYS A 347 -6.53 0.14 -21.05
N GLN A 348 -7.50 0.75 -20.36
CA GLN A 348 -7.72 0.58 -18.92
C GLN A 348 -8.79 -0.48 -18.60
N GLY A 349 -9.35 -1.12 -19.63
CA GLY A 349 -10.38 -2.14 -19.53
C GLY A 349 -9.89 -3.52 -20.00
N PRO A 350 -10.81 -4.45 -20.31
CA PRO A 350 -10.45 -5.78 -20.78
C PRO A 350 -9.87 -5.76 -22.21
N GLY A 351 -9.21 -6.86 -22.60
CA GLY A 351 -8.79 -7.12 -23.97
C GLY A 351 -7.30 -6.94 -24.25
N TYR A 352 -6.54 -6.36 -23.32
CA TYR A 352 -5.08 -6.23 -23.41
C TYR A 352 -4.40 -7.11 -22.35
N PRO A 353 -3.92 -8.32 -22.71
CA PRO A 353 -3.36 -9.25 -21.74
C PRO A 353 -2.17 -8.68 -20.97
N ALA A 354 -1.22 -8.00 -21.64
CA ALA A 354 -0.05 -7.45 -20.96
C ALA A 354 -0.43 -6.42 -19.89
N ASN A 355 -1.35 -5.50 -20.20
CA ASN A 355 -1.92 -4.54 -19.25
C ASN A 355 -2.52 -5.26 -18.04
N ALA A 356 -3.45 -6.18 -18.29
CA ALA A 356 -4.20 -6.88 -17.25
C ALA A 356 -3.27 -7.69 -16.33
N THR A 357 -2.34 -8.45 -16.89
CA THR A 357 -1.49 -9.35 -16.11
C THR A 357 -0.37 -8.60 -15.39
N ILE A 358 0.20 -7.53 -15.95
CA ILE A 358 1.22 -6.72 -15.27
C ILE A 358 0.61 -6.00 -14.07
N GLY A 359 -0.54 -5.35 -14.25
CA GLY A 359 -1.25 -4.69 -13.16
C GLY A 359 -1.61 -5.67 -12.04
N ARG A 360 -2.13 -6.85 -12.41
CA ARG A 360 -2.45 -7.93 -11.47
C ARG A 360 -1.23 -8.48 -10.73
N ALA A 361 -0.12 -8.69 -11.43
CA ALA A 361 1.12 -9.18 -10.82
C ALA A 361 1.63 -8.24 -9.73
N VAL A 362 1.53 -6.92 -9.94
CA VAL A 362 1.93 -5.91 -8.93
C VAL A 362 1.14 -6.09 -7.63
N ASN A 363 -0.19 -6.20 -7.73
CA ASN A 363 -1.05 -6.35 -6.56
C ASN A 363 -0.89 -7.71 -5.88
N LEU A 364 -0.68 -8.80 -6.64
CA LEU A 364 -0.38 -10.12 -6.07
C LEU A 364 0.91 -10.13 -5.25
N VAL A 365 1.96 -9.41 -5.65
CA VAL A 365 3.17 -9.29 -4.82
C VAL A 365 2.85 -8.57 -3.51
N ILE A 366 2.11 -7.46 -3.56
CA ILE A 366 1.73 -6.70 -2.37
C ILE A 366 0.91 -7.57 -1.40
N MET A 367 -0.10 -8.29 -1.91
CA MET A 367 -0.92 -9.19 -1.10
C MET A 367 -0.12 -10.36 -0.52
N ASN A 368 0.75 -10.99 -1.31
CA ASN A 368 1.43 -12.22 -0.89
C ASN A 368 2.69 -11.98 -0.06
N ILE A 369 3.47 -10.94 -0.38
CA ILE A 369 4.73 -10.65 0.31
C ILE A 369 4.51 -9.76 1.51
N PHE A 370 3.78 -8.65 1.37
CA PHE A 370 3.51 -7.75 2.50
C PHE A 370 2.37 -8.24 3.39
N ARG A 371 1.56 -9.19 2.90
CA ARG A 371 0.35 -9.69 3.59
C ARG A 371 -0.70 -8.61 3.81
N SER A 372 -0.77 -7.66 2.87
CA SER A 372 -1.85 -6.69 2.75
C SER A 372 -3.12 -7.36 2.21
N VAL A 373 -3.74 -8.20 3.02
CA VAL A 373 -4.95 -8.94 2.63
C VAL A 373 -6.21 -8.14 2.99
N PRO A 374 -7.13 -7.92 2.02
CA PRO A 374 -8.39 -7.20 2.25
C PRO A 374 -9.18 -7.73 3.45
N GLY A 375 -9.63 -6.81 4.31
CA GLY A 375 -10.43 -7.14 5.49
C GLY A 375 -9.64 -7.74 6.66
N VAL A 376 -8.31 -7.85 6.53
CA VAL A 376 -7.43 -8.30 7.62
C VAL A 376 -6.31 -7.31 7.90
N CYS A 377 -5.37 -7.14 6.98
CA CYS A 377 -4.27 -6.17 7.13
C CYS A 377 -4.24 -5.10 6.02
N ASP A 378 -5.20 -5.15 5.10
CA ASP A 378 -5.54 -4.04 4.22
C ASP A 378 -6.87 -3.41 4.68
N LEU A 379 -6.91 -2.09 4.73
CA LEU A 379 -7.97 -1.29 5.38
C LEU A 379 -8.94 -0.66 4.39
N ASP A 380 -8.86 -1.04 3.12
CA ASP A 380 -9.77 -0.53 2.11
C ASP A 380 -11.21 -0.64 2.58
N CYS A 381 -11.86 0.53 2.72
CA CYS A 381 -13.22 0.59 3.24
C CYS A 381 -14.24 -0.03 2.27
N ILE A 382 -13.96 0.09 0.95
CA ILE A 382 -14.78 -0.43 -0.14
C ILE A 382 -13.92 -1.07 -1.24
N ALA A 383 -12.71 -0.54 -1.49
CA ALA A 383 -11.84 -0.88 -2.61
C ALA A 383 -12.37 -0.48 -4.00
N SER A 384 -11.60 -0.83 -5.04
CA SER A 384 -11.86 -0.51 -6.45
C SER A 384 -11.36 -1.60 -7.38
N GLN A 385 -11.90 -1.68 -8.59
CA GLN A 385 -11.38 -2.55 -9.64
C GLN A 385 -9.92 -2.26 -10.01
N ALA A 386 -9.44 -1.04 -9.72
CA ALA A 386 -8.03 -0.65 -9.85
C ALA A 386 -7.08 -1.50 -8.99
N GLU A 387 -7.59 -2.14 -7.93
CA GLU A 387 -6.83 -3.04 -7.05
C GLU A 387 -6.67 -4.46 -7.66
N PHE A 388 -7.37 -4.80 -8.76
CA PHE A 388 -7.13 -6.05 -9.49
C PHE A 388 -6.11 -5.86 -10.61
N THR A 389 -6.19 -4.76 -11.34
CA THR A 389 -5.26 -4.44 -12.43
C THR A 389 -5.27 -2.94 -12.68
N TYR A 390 -4.08 -2.35 -12.81
CA TYR A 390 -3.95 -0.93 -13.11
C TYR A 390 -2.69 -0.63 -13.94
N CYS A 391 -2.58 -1.22 -15.12
CA CYS A 391 -1.45 -0.96 -16.03
C CYS A 391 -1.92 -0.61 -17.44
N PHE A 392 -1.28 0.38 -18.06
CA PHE A 392 -1.46 0.76 -19.46
C PHE A 392 -0.21 1.46 -19.97
N ALA A 393 -0.17 1.82 -21.26
CA ALA A 393 0.96 2.52 -21.87
C ALA A 393 0.57 3.86 -22.45
N GLU A 394 1.58 4.69 -22.76
CA GLU A 394 1.44 5.75 -23.75
C GLU A 394 1.67 5.19 -25.17
N GLU A 395 1.03 5.81 -26.15
CA GLU A 395 1.07 5.37 -27.55
C GLU A 395 1.68 6.49 -28.42
N PRO A 396 2.84 6.26 -29.08
CA PRO A 396 3.48 7.27 -29.92
C PRO A 396 2.57 7.81 -31.03
N GLU A 397 1.70 6.95 -31.58
CA GLU A 397 0.76 7.33 -32.65
C GLU A 397 -0.39 8.24 -32.15
N LEU A 398 -0.67 8.25 -30.85
CA LEU A 398 -1.72 9.07 -30.24
C LEU A 398 -1.16 10.37 -29.64
N ALA A 399 0.12 10.36 -29.26
CA ALA A 399 0.80 11.47 -28.61
C ALA A 399 0.64 12.79 -29.38
N GLN A 400 0.24 13.85 -28.66
CA GLN A 400 0.14 15.22 -29.20
C GLN A 400 1.26 16.14 -28.69
N TRP A 401 1.93 15.71 -27.62
CA TRP A 401 3.10 16.32 -26.99
C TRP A 401 4.03 15.19 -26.55
N ASN A 402 5.17 15.55 -25.98
CA ASN A 402 6.13 14.58 -25.44
C ASN A 402 5.47 13.63 -24.43
N MET A 403 5.81 12.35 -24.56
CA MET A 403 5.43 11.30 -23.62
C MET A 403 6.27 11.38 -22.34
N ILE A 404 5.88 10.64 -21.29
CA ILE A 404 6.59 10.61 -20.00
C ILE A 404 8.07 10.23 -20.16
N ASN A 405 8.39 9.26 -21.02
CA ASN A 405 9.79 8.89 -21.25
C ASN A 405 10.60 10.03 -21.88
N GLU A 406 10.04 10.78 -22.83
CA GLU A 406 10.70 11.90 -23.49
C GLU A 406 10.86 13.11 -22.55
N ASP A 407 9.88 13.35 -21.69
CA ASP A 407 9.93 14.45 -20.70
C ASP A 407 10.96 14.22 -19.59
N ARG A 408 11.26 12.96 -19.28
CA ARG A 408 12.16 12.58 -18.17
C ARG A 408 13.52 12.05 -18.66
N TYR A 409 13.58 11.52 -19.88
CA TYR A 409 14.74 10.88 -20.49
C TYR A 409 14.81 11.22 -22.00
N ASP A 410 14.69 10.21 -22.87
CA ASP A 410 14.73 10.31 -24.32
C ASP A 410 13.74 9.34 -24.97
N SER A 411 13.51 9.48 -26.28
CA SER A 411 12.55 8.66 -27.05
C SER A 411 12.91 7.18 -27.11
N ASP A 412 14.19 6.84 -26.87
CA ASP A 412 14.72 5.48 -26.96
C ASP A 412 14.75 4.79 -25.60
N THR A 413 14.35 5.47 -24.53
CA THR A 413 14.29 4.95 -23.17
C THR A 413 12.86 4.53 -22.88
N THR A 414 12.67 3.30 -22.40
CA THR A 414 11.38 2.91 -21.81
C THR A 414 11.39 3.22 -20.33
N THR A 415 10.34 3.82 -19.81
CA THR A 415 10.14 4.11 -18.40
C THR A 415 8.82 3.54 -17.89
N VAL A 416 8.74 3.34 -16.58
CA VAL A 416 7.50 3.12 -15.86
C VAL A 416 7.23 4.32 -14.97
N TYR A 417 6.00 4.83 -14.98
CA TYR A 417 5.49 5.79 -14.01
C TYR A 417 4.52 5.07 -13.08
N VAL A 418 4.75 5.14 -11.78
CA VAL A 418 3.90 4.52 -10.76
C VAL A 418 3.28 5.55 -9.83
N LEU A 419 2.00 5.36 -9.49
CA LEU A 419 1.26 6.21 -8.56
C LEU A 419 0.14 5.41 -7.86
N LYS A 420 0.02 5.52 -6.52
CA LYS A 420 -1.17 5.02 -5.81
C LYS A 420 -2.32 5.99 -6.09
N ALA A 421 -3.34 5.52 -6.79
CA ALA A 421 -4.37 6.40 -7.35
C ALA A 421 -5.75 5.73 -7.39
N GLU A 422 -6.80 6.55 -7.30
CA GLU A 422 -8.18 6.08 -7.48
C GLU A 422 -8.43 5.62 -8.93
N PRO A 423 -9.48 4.83 -9.22
CA PRO A 423 -9.88 4.53 -10.59
C PRO A 423 -10.23 5.81 -11.38
N ILE A 424 -10.10 5.76 -12.71
CA ILE A 424 -10.38 6.88 -13.60
C ILE A 424 -11.80 7.45 -13.42
N HIS A 425 -11.88 8.78 -13.32
CA HIS A 425 -13.12 9.54 -13.41
C HIS A 425 -13.36 9.99 -14.86
N ASP A 426 -14.51 9.63 -15.42
CA ASP A 426 -14.89 9.98 -16.80
C ASP A 426 -15.14 11.49 -16.97
N ILE A 427 -14.69 12.03 -18.09
CA ILE A 427 -14.89 13.42 -18.51
C ILE A 427 -15.55 13.40 -19.87
N ILE A 428 -16.85 13.66 -19.89
CA ILE A 428 -17.66 13.73 -21.09
C ILE A 428 -17.70 15.15 -21.67
N ASP A 429 -17.25 15.30 -22.91
CA ASP A 429 -17.47 16.49 -23.71
C ASP A 429 -17.56 16.14 -25.20
N PHE A 430 -18.70 16.40 -25.82
CA PHE A 430 -18.91 16.21 -27.26
C PHE A 430 -19.29 17.52 -27.98
N LEU A 431 -19.42 18.62 -27.23
CA LEU A 431 -20.00 19.86 -27.73
C LEU A 431 -18.99 20.98 -27.83
N SER A 432 -17.94 20.97 -27.02
CA SER A 432 -16.84 21.92 -27.14
C SER A 432 -16.26 21.87 -28.56
N LEU A 433 -16.20 23.03 -29.22
CA LEU A 433 -15.72 23.16 -30.59
C LEU A 433 -14.26 23.65 -30.66
N ASN A 434 -13.67 23.95 -29.50
CA ASN A 434 -12.30 24.44 -29.37
C ASN A 434 -11.68 23.96 -28.04
N GLY A 435 -10.35 24.02 -27.96
CA GLY A 435 -9.60 23.58 -26.79
C GLY A 435 -9.78 24.45 -25.55
N HIS A 436 -10.23 25.70 -25.66
CA HIS A 436 -10.44 26.57 -24.49
C HIS A 436 -11.63 26.09 -23.66
N ASP A 437 -12.79 25.92 -24.32
CA ASP A 437 -14.00 25.42 -23.67
C ASP A 437 -13.78 24.00 -23.12
N LEU A 438 -13.11 23.14 -23.91
CA LEU A 438 -12.78 21.77 -23.50
C LEU A 438 -11.87 21.74 -22.27
N LEU A 439 -10.85 22.61 -22.19
CA LEU A 439 -9.93 22.63 -21.06
C LEU A 439 -10.63 23.07 -19.77
N ASP A 440 -11.61 23.97 -19.85
CA ASP A 440 -12.43 24.35 -18.69
C ASP A 440 -13.30 23.16 -18.22
N THR A 441 -13.89 22.39 -19.13
CA THR A 441 -14.61 21.14 -18.79
C THR A 441 -13.68 20.14 -18.07
N ILE A 442 -12.48 19.91 -18.61
CA ILE A 442 -11.47 19.02 -17.99
C ILE A 442 -11.10 19.52 -16.59
N THR A 443 -10.84 20.81 -16.46
CA THR A 443 -10.44 21.46 -15.20
C THR A 443 -11.48 21.26 -14.11
N HIS A 444 -12.77 21.37 -14.42
CA HIS A 444 -13.85 21.14 -13.43
C HIS A 444 -13.90 19.70 -12.90
N CYS A 445 -13.34 18.73 -13.62
CA CYS A 445 -13.33 17.33 -13.21
C CYS A 445 -12.06 16.94 -12.45
N CYS A 446 -10.99 17.74 -12.53
CA CYS A 446 -9.68 17.47 -11.90
C CYS A 446 -9.69 17.50 -10.37
N THR A 447 -10.85 17.70 -9.74
CA THR A 447 -11.05 17.49 -8.31
C THR A 447 -12.52 17.34 -7.96
N THR A 448 -12.81 16.66 -6.86
CA THR A 448 -14.13 16.67 -6.21
C THR A 448 -13.96 17.01 -4.73
N LEU A 449 -14.97 17.66 -4.14
CA LEU A 449 -15.02 17.81 -2.68
C LEU A 449 -15.13 16.43 -2.04
N GLY A 450 -14.22 16.11 -1.14
CA GLY A 450 -14.14 14.78 -0.53
C GLY A 450 -13.00 13.91 -1.10
N SER A 451 -12.41 14.27 -2.25
CA SER A 451 -11.17 13.64 -2.73
C SER A 451 -10.00 13.95 -1.80
N ASN A 452 -9.01 13.05 -1.71
CA ASN A 452 -7.80 13.29 -0.92
C ASN A 452 -7.10 14.59 -1.34
N ASN A 453 -7.09 14.86 -2.64
CA ASN A 453 -6.51 16.04 -3.27
C ASN A 453 -7.17 17.38 -2.87
N ALA A 454 -8.40 17.35 -2.34
CA ALA A 454 -9.03 18.53 -1.73
C ALA A 454 -8.40 18.92 -0.38
N TYR A 455 -7.81 17.95 0.33
CA TYR A 455 -7.22 18.14 1.66
C TYR A 455 -5.69 18.14 1.63
N MET A 456 -5.11 17.36 0.72
CA MET A 456 -3.68 17.11 0.57
C MET A 456 -3.29 17.30 -0.89
N PRO A 457 -2.66 18.42 -1.27
CA PRO A 457 -2.34 18.69 -2.67
C PRO A 457 -1.26 17.71 -3.16
N GLY A 458 -1.42 17.21 -4.38
CA GLY A 458 -0.55 16.15 -4.91
C GLY A 458 -0.69 15.95 -6.42
N PRO A 459 0.02 14.96 -6.99
CA PRO A 459 0.01 14.69 -8.41
C PRO A 459 -1.36 14.23 -8.91
N LEU A 460 -1.72 14.49 -10.16
CA LEU A 460 -2.89 13.90 -10.82
C LEU A 460 -2.55 13.56 -12.27
N VAL A 461 -3.30 12.65 -12.88
CA VAL A 461 -3.08 12.26 -14.27
C VAL A 461 -4.31 12.56 -15.11
N VAL A 462 -4.16 13.43 -16.10
CA VAL A 462 -5.17 13.73 -17.11
C VAL A 462 -4.97 12.79 -18.29
N CYS A 463 -5.97 11.93 -18.54
CA CYS A 463 -6.01 10.99 -19.64
C CYS A 463 -6.88 11.55 -20.76
N LEU A 464 -6.26 12.09 -21.80
CA LEU A 464 -6.97 12.65 -22.95
C LEU A 464 -7.25 11.59 -24.01
N THR A 465 -8.46 11.59 -24.56
CA THR A 465 -8.70 10.88 -25.82
C THR A 465 -7.93 11.54 -26.97
N PRO A 466 -7.68 10.83 -28.09
CA PRO A 466 -7.04 11.44 -29.26
C PRO A 466 -7.79 12.65 -29.80
N ASP A 467 -9.12 12.64 -29.81
CA ASP A 467 -9.91 13.78 -30.32
C ASP A 467 -9.75 15.03 -29.43
N HIS A 468 -9.79 14.86 -28.11
CA HIS A 468 -9.55 15.95 -27.16
C HIS A 468 -8.11 16.47 -27.21
N GLY A 469 -7.13 15.57 -27.28
CA GLY A 469 -5.73 15.93 -27.45
C GLY A 469 -5.51 16.75 -28.73
N MET A 470 -6.02 16.28 -29.88
CA MET A 470 -5.92 17.00 -31.16
C MET A 470 -6.61 18.36 -31.10
N MET A 471 -7.76 18.48 -30.44
CA MET A 471 -8.49 19.74 -30.29
C MET A 471 -7.68 20.76 -29.49
N LEU A 472 -7.13 20.35 -28.35
CA LEU A 472 -6.25 21.20 -27.53
C LEU A 472 -5.00 21.63 -28.31
N LYS A 473 -4.33 20.69 -28.98
CA LYS A 473 -3.16 20.97 -29.82
C LYS A 473 -3.48 21.96 -30.94
N LYS A 474 -4.61 21.78 -31.63
CA LYS A 474 -5.10 22.67 -32.70
C LYS A 474 -5.41 24.08 -32.18
N SER A 475 -5.89 24.20 -30.95
CA SER A 475 -6.10 25.49 -30.26
C SER A 475 -4.80 26.13 -29.75
N GLY A 476 -3.64 25.51 -29.98
CA GLY A 476 -2.33 26.07 -29.66
C GLY A 476 -1.81 25.75 -28.26
N TYR A 477 -2.48 24.86 -27.52
CA TYR A 477 -2.00 24.46 -26.19
C TYR A 477 -0.71 23.63 -26.29
N THR A 478 0.28 24.00 -25.48
CA THR A 478 1.41 23.12 -25.12
C THR A 478 1.03 22.26 -23.90
N LYS A 479 1.82 21.21 -23.62
CA LYS A 479 1.63 20.39 -22.41
C LYS A 479 1.75 21.25 -21.16
N GLU A 480 2.72 22.17 -21.13
CA GLU A 480 2.96 23.10 -20.03
C GLU A 480 1.78 24.06 -19.83
N MET A 481 1.19 24.58 -20.91
CA MET A 481 0.02 25.45 -20.80
C MET A 481 -1.18 24.72 -20.17
N ILE A 482 -1.37 23.44 -20.48
CA ILE A 482 -2.43 22.60 -19.87
C ILE A 482 -2.14 22.41 -18.38
N GLN A 483 -0.89 22.06 -18.04
CA GLN A 483 -0.44 21.90 -16.65
C GLN A 483 -0.64 23.18 -15.82
N GLU A 484 -0.26 24.33 -16.37
CA GLU A 484 -0.39 25.64 -15.73
C GLU A 484 -1.85 26.04 -15.56
N HIS A 485 -2.69 25.83 -16.58
CA HIS A 485 -4.13 26.12 -16.50
C HIS A 485 -4.79 25.29 -15.40
N ILE A 486 -4.56 23.98 -15.37
CA ILE A 486 -5.12 23.10 -14.34
C ILE A 486 -4.61 23.50 -12.95
N HIS A 487 -3.30 23.75 -12.78
CA HIS A 487 -2.78 24.21 -11.49
C HIS A 487 -3.40 25.53 -11.02
N GLN A 488 -3.63 26.46 -11.94
CA GLN A 488 -4.18 27.77 -11.63
C GLN A 488 -5.66 27.71 -11.26
N TYR A 489 -6.44 26.86 -11.92
CA TYR A 489 -7.90 26.88 -11.84
C TYR A 489 -8.52 25.70 -11.06
N VAL A 490 -7.76 24.65 -10.74
CA VAL A 490 -8.24 23.57 -9.86
C VAL A 490 -7.92 23.90 -8.40
N TYR A 491 -8.91 24.45 -7.72
CA TYR A 491 -8.82 24.83 -6.31
C TYR A 491 -10.15 24.66 -5.57
N HIS A 492 -10.08 24.65 -4.24
CA HIS A 492 -11.24 24.71 -3.35
C HIS A 492 -11.22 25.99 -2.52
N GLU A 493 -12.38 26.60 -2.34
CA GLU A 493 -12.51 27.66 -1.34
C GLU A 493 -12.30 27.08 0.06
N VAL A 494 -11.42 27.73 0.86
CA VAL A 494 -11.11 27.31 2.25
C VAL A 494 -12.36 26.98 3.09
N PRO A 495 -13.44 27.77 3.07
CA PRO A 495 -14.65 27.45 3.84
C PRO A 495 -15.31 26.11 3.47
N MET A 496 -15.12 25.61 2.24
CA MET A 496 -15.74 24.36 1.78
C MET A 496 -15.05 23.11 2.33
N VAL A 497 -13.77 23.21 2.67
CA VAL A 497 -12.94 22.08 3.13
C VAL A 497 -12.57 22.17 4.62
N ARG A 498 -12.86 23.29 5.29
CA ARG A 498 -12.58 23.46 6.73
C ARG A 498 -13.43 22.52 7.58
N ASN A 499 -12.81 21.84 8.53
CA ASN A 499 -13.44 20.91 9.48
C ASN A 499 -14.23 19.78 8.81
N ARG A 500 -13.80 19.35 7.62
CA ARG A 500 -14.40 18.27 6.84
C ARG A 500 -13.30 17.36 6.31
N GLY A 501 -13.63 16.12 5.96
CA GLY A 501 -12.70 15.16 5.35
C GLY A 501 -11.47 14.89 6.21
N LEU A 502 -10.28 15.04 5.63
CA LEU A 502 -9.01 14.70 6.27
C LEU A 502 -8.35 15.92 6.92
N VAL A 503 -7.54 15.67 7.95
CA VAL A 503 -6.62 16.69 8.46
C VAL A 503 -5.67 17.08 7.33
N PRO A 504 -5.60 18.37 6.95
CA PRO A 504 -4.86 18.79 5.78
C PRO A 504 -3.36 18.61 6.02
N VAL A 505 -2.70 17.99 5.04
CA VAL A 505 -1.23 17.96 4.97
C VAL A 505 -0.85 18.82 3.78
N ARG A 506 -0.35 20.02 4.08
CA ARG A 506 -0.05 21.06 3.10
C ARG A 506 1.31 21.70 3.41
N PRO A 507 1.95 22.34 2.42
CA PRO A 507 3.11 23.18 2.69
C PRO A 507 2.82 24.19 3.81
N LYS A 508 3.76 24.39 4.73
CA LYS A 508 3.55 25.24 5.93
C LYS A 508 3.24 26.69 5.53
N GLU A 509 3.86 27.16 4.46
CA GLU A 509 3.61 28.46 3.85
C GLU A 509 2.17 28.65 3.34
N TRP A 510 1.36 27.60 3.25
CA TRP A 510 -0.04 27.67 2.83
C TRP A 510 -1.04 27.84 3.99
N GLU A 511 -0.57 28.03 5.23
CA GLU A 511 -1.45 28.19 6.41
C GLU A 511 -2.58 29.20 6.19
N ASN A 512 -2.28 30.32 5.51
CA ASN A 512 -3.25 31.38 5.20
C ASN A 512 -3.63 31.46 3.71
N ARG A 513 -3.31 30.43 2.91
CA ARG A 513 -3.57 30.45 1.45
C ARG A 513 -5.06 30.31 1.14
N HIS A 514 -5.56 31.15 0.25
CA HIS A 514 -6.91 31.09 -0.29
C HIS A 514 -6.95 31.61 -1.74
N PRO A 515 -7.61 30.90 -2.68
CA PRO A 515 -8.16 29.55 -2.53
C PRO A 515 -7.06 28.49 -2.38
N LEU A 516 -7.45 27.27 -2.02
CA LEU A 516 -6.53 26.15 -1.82
C LEU A 516 -6.40 25.35 -3.10
N PRO A 517 -5.24 25.36 -3.78
CA PRO A 517 -5.06 24.57 -4.97
C PRO A 517 -5.02 23.07 -4.63
N VAL A 518 -5.38 22.26 -5.62
CA VAL A 518 -5.35 20.81 -5.54
C VAL A 518 -3.98 20.23 -5.88
N THR A 519 -3.16 21.00 -6.59
CA THR A 519 -1.77 20.66 -6.94
C THR A 519 -0.80 21.64 -6.29
N ARG A 520 0.43 21.21 -6.02
CA ARG A 520 1.50 22.04 -5.42
C ARG A 520 2.18 22.90 -6.46
N SER A 521 2.29 22.40 -7.68
CA SER A 521 2.83 23.11 -8.84
C SER A 521 2.21 22.57 -10.13
N PRO A 522 2.38 23.23 -11.29
CA PRO A 522 1.98 22.68 -12.59
C PRO A 522 2.56 21.28 -12.87
N LYS A 523 3.74 20.95 -12.32
CA LYS A 523 4.39 19.64 -12.53
C LYS A 523 3.71 18.47 -11.82
N ASP A 524 2.76 18.73 -10.93
CA ASP A 524 1.91 17.70 -10.37
C ASP A 524 0.87 17.18 -11.39
N VAL A 525 0.65 17.89 -12.50
CA VAL A 525 -0.30 17.48 -13.55
C VAL A 525 0.44 16.68 -14.61
N GLU A 526 0.26 15.36 -14.63
CA GLU A 526 0.72 14.53 -15.76
C GLU A 526 -0.38 14.50 -16.84
N VAL A 527 0.00 14.64 -18.11
CA VAL A 527 -0.95 14.68 -19.23
C VAL A 527 -0.54 13.63 -20.24
N VAL A 528 -1.42 12.66 -20.46
CA VAL A 528 -1.20 11.55 -21.40
C VAL A 528 -2.33 11.50 -22.43
N VAL A 529 -2.03 11.05 -23.65
CA VAL A 529 -3.03 10.83 -24.70
C VAL A 529 -3.15 9.34 -24.95
N ILE A 530 -4.31 8.77 -24.60
CA ILE A 530 -4.57 7.34 -24.60
C ILE A 530 -6.01 7.05 -25.08
N GLY A 531 -6.34 5.78 -25.27
CA GLY A 531 -7.67 5.34 -25.62
C GLY A 531 -7.96 5.43 -27.11
N GLY A 532 -9.25 5.63 -27.42
CA GLY A 532 -9.77 5.71 -28.78
C GLY A 532 -10.44 7.06 -29.02
N ARG A 533 -10.76 7.34 -30.28
CA ARG A 533 -11.51 8.55 -30.67
C ARG A 533 -12.85 8.62 -29.94
N GLY A 534 -13.33 9.83 -29.65
CA GLY A 534 -14.52 10.10 -28.86
C GLY A 534 -14.32 11.16 -27.78
N GLY A 535 -15.43 11.59 -27.18
CA GLY A 535 -15.50 12.68 -26.20
C GLY A 535 -15.41 12.26 -24.73
N HIS A 536 -14.78 11.12 -24.43
CA HIS A 536 -14.67 10.56 -23.06
C HIS A 536 -13.22 10.54 -22.60
N SER A 537 -12.69 11.72 -22.22
CA SER A 537 -11.40 11.79 -21.51
C SER A 537 -11.59 11.30 -20.08
N GLY A 538 -10.53 11.29 -19.27
CA GLY A 538 -10.68 11.09 -17.85
C GLY A 538 -9.57 11.74 -17.03
N VAL A 539 -9.76 11.72 -15.72
CA VAL A 539 -8.76 12.13 -14.74
C VAL A 539 -8.63 11.08 -13.66
N ILE A 540 -7.39 10.89 -13.19
CA ILE A 540 -7.02 9.96 -12.14
C ILE A 540 -6.45 10.79 -11.00
N LEU A 541 -7.11 10.78 -9.84
CA LEU A 541 -6.65 11.48 -8.64
C LEU A 541 -5.79 10.55 -7.77
N PRO A 542 -4.84 11.11 -7.00
CA PRO A 542 -3.90 10.31 -6.23
C PRO A 542 -4.48 9.99 -4.86
N TRP A 543 -3.79 9.09 -4.17
CA TRP A 543 -3.93 8.92 -2.74
C TRP A 543 -3.39 10.11 -1.91
N ALA A 544 -2.48 10.92 -2.47
CA ALA A 544 -1.96 12.21 -1.97
C ALA A 544 -1.14 12.24 -0.65
N LEU A 545 -1.20 11.23 0.21
CA LEU A 545 -0.54 11.15 1.53
C LEU A 545 1.00 11.04 1.44
N HIS A 546 1.66 12.07 0.92
CA HIS A 546 3.09 12.08 0.56
C HIS A 546 3.47 10.99 -0.46
N SER A 547 2.53 10.60 -1.31
CA SER A 547 2.76 9.66 -2.41
C SER A 547 2.90 10.43 -3.71
N GLU A 548 4.09 10.37 -4.29
CA GLU A 548 4.46 11.00 -5.55
C GLU A 548 4.38 10.01 -6.71
N GLY A 549 4.18 10.55 -7.91
CA GLY A 549 4.41 9.83 -9.14
C GLY A 549 5.90 9.52 -9.31
N CYS A 550 6.28 8.25 -9.25
CA CYS A 550 7.68 7.82 -9.34
C CYS A 550 7.98 7.27 -10.73
N VAL A 551 9.08 7.72 -11.35
CA VAL A 551 9.50 7.27 -12.68
C VAL A 551 10.82 6.51 -12.59
N GLU A 552 10.84 5.30 -13.13
CA GLU A 552 12.02 4.44 -13.19
C GLU A 552 12.26 3.98 -14.65
N PRO A 553 13.50 4.05 -15.16
CA PRO A 553 13.81 3.52 -16.47
C PRO A 553 13.90 1.99 -16.46
N VAL A 554 13.54 1.38 -17.58
CA VAL A 554 13.74 -0.05 -17.82
C VAL A 554 15.21 -0.27 -18.19
N ALA A 555 15.99 -0.71 -17.21
CA ALA A 555 17.45 -0.85 -17.32
C ALA A 555 17.92 -2.28 -17.03
N MET A 556 19.08 -2.63 -17.57
CA MET A 556 19.81 -3.87 -17.30
C MET A 556 20.37 -3.90 -15.85
N PRO A 557 20.84 -5.06 -15.34
CA PRO A 557 21.37 -5.16 -13.98
C PRO A 557 22.54 -4.21 -13.67
N ASP A 558 23.33 -3.83 -14.67
CA ASP A 558 24.45 -2.88 -14.54
C ASP A 558 24.01 -1.40 -14.60
N GLY A 559 22.71 -1.13 -14.76
CA GLY A 559 22.13 0.20 -14.88
C GLY A 559 22.10 0.75 -16.31
N THR A 560 22.58 0.00 -17.31
CA THR A 560 22.50 0.42 -18.71
C THR A 560 21.04 0.42 -19.18
N ILE A 561 20.60 1.51 -19.80
CA ILE A 561 19.25 1.62 -20.37
C ILE A 561 19.08 0.60 -21.49
N ALA A 562 18.08 -0.28 -21.35
CA ALA A 562 17.77 -1.24 -22.39
C ALA A 562 17.06 -0.56 -23.56
N LYS A 563 17.40 -0.99 -24.77
CA LYS A 563 16.85 -0.45 -26.01
C LYS A 563 15.80 -1.37 -26.63
N SER A 564 15.84 -2.66 -26.31
CA SER A 564 14.84 -3.64 -26.73
C SER A 564 14.61 -4.70 -25.65
N ILE A 565 13.46 -5.37 -25.70
CA ILE A 565 13.17 -6.52 -24.84
C ILE A 565 14.18 -7.66 -25.02
N GLU A 566 14.78 -7.80 -26.20
CA GLU A 566 15.76 -8.84 -26.48
C GLU A 566 17.08 -8.64 -25.71
N ASP A 567 17.36 -7.42 -25.21
CA ASP A 567 18.53 -7.17 -24.37
C ASP A 567 18.47 -7.95 -23.04
N PHE A 568 17.26 -8.27 -22.57
CA PHE A 568 17.03 -8.98 -21.30
C PHE A 568 17.04 -10.52 -21.43
N LYS A 569 17.13 -11.04 -22.65
CA LYS A 569 17.04 -12.48 -22.89
C LYS A 569 18.30 -13.20 -22.41
N LYS A 570 18.13 -14.24 -21.59
CA LYS A 570 19.20 -15.10 -21.07
C LYS A 570 19.68 -16.13 -22.09
#